data_AF-A0A7W2NRK4-F1
#
_entry.id   AF-A0A7W2NRK4-F1
#
_cell.length_a   1.000
_cell.length_b   1.000
_cell.length_c   1.000
_cell.angle_alpha   90.00
_cell.angle_beta   90.00
_cell.angle_gamma   90.00
#
_symmetry.space_group_name_H-M   'P 1'
#
loop_
_entity.id
_entity.type
_entity.pdbx_description
1 polymer ?
#
loop_
_entity_poly.entity_id
_entity_poly.type
_entity_poly.pdbx_seq_one_letter_code
_entity_poly.pdbx_strand_id
1 'polypeptide(L)'
;MKYNIYLCIVVLLIAGCAAGHQDYLDFKNSRVGKKETRTEPFKWDNSGELVRADFLISGQGLTEITKDDEGHLIYHYSVQEVLPTNPREEWVGKCLTYNVVNPETMVIIDWGFDKGGNPLSCRTWP
;
A
#
# COMPACT_ATOMS: atom_id res chain seq x y z
N MET A 1 -20.20 42.56 -22.13
CA MET A 1 -19.12 41.93 -21.34
C MET A 1 -19.25 40.43 -21.46
N LYS A 2 -18.51 39.82 -22.39
CA LYS A 2 -18.50 38.38 -22.66
C LYS A 2 -17.07 37.88 -22.52
N TYR A 3 -16.63 37.62 -21.28
CA TYR A 3 -15.35 36.98 -21.03
C TYR A 3 -15.49 36.01 -19.85
N ASN A 4 -15.09 34.77 -20.14
CA ASN A 4 -14.52 33.78 -19.21
C ASN A 4 -15.47 32.94 -18.35
N ILE A 5 -16.26 32.08 -19.02
CA ILE A 5 -16.79 30.83 -18.44
C ILE A 5 -15.77 29.66 -18.57
N TYR A 6 -14.57 29.89 -19.12
CA TYR A 6 -13.60 28.82 -19.41
C TYR A 6 -12.57 28.52 -18.31
N LEU A 7 -12.70 29.09 -17.10
CA LEU A 7 -11.68 28.96 -16.05
C LEU A 7 -12.04 27.98 -14.91
N CYS A 8 -13.09 27.18 -15.02
CA CYS A 8 -13.43 26.18 -13.98
C CYS A 8 -13.15 24.72 -14.39
N ILE A 9 -12.76 24.45 -15.64
CA ILE A 9 -12.58 23.07 -16.15
C ILE A 9 -11.14 22.55 -16.00
N VAL A 10 -10.17 23.41 -15.66
CA VAL A 10 -8.74 23.02 -15.62
C VAL A 10 -8.30 22.36 -14.30
N VAL A 11 -9.12 22.43 -13.23
CA VAL A 11 -8.71 21.92 -11.91
C VAL A 11 -8.99 20.41 -11.71
N LEU A 12 -9.67 19.74 -12.64
CA LEU A 12 -9.99 18.30 -12.52
C LEU A 12 -8.88 17.35 -13.03
N LEU A 13 -7.76 17.86 -13.56
CA LEU A 13 -6.71 17.03 -14.19
C LEU A 13 -5.49 16.72 -13.31
N ILE A 14 -5.46 17.18 -12.06
CA ILE A 14 -4.34 16.92 -11.12
C ILE A 14 -4.62 15.79 -10.11
N ALA A 15 -5.72 15.06 -10.26
CA ALA A 15 -5.88 13.78 -9.59
C ALA A 15 -5.08 12.69 -10.33
N GLY A 16 -3.75 12.78 -10.24
CA GLY A 16 -2.91 11.60 -10.34
C GLY A 16 -3.17 10.70 -9.14
N CYS A 17 -4.38 10.13 -9.05
CA CYS A 17 -4.66 9.04 -8.13
C CYS A 17 -3.80 7.88 -8.59
N ALA A 18 -2.61 7.72 -8.02
CA ALA A 18 -1.91 6.45 -8.05
C ALA A 18 -2.76 5.45 -7.26
N ALA A 19 -3.82 4.94 -7.90
CA ALA A 19 -4.61 3.83 -7.42
C ALA A 19 -3.76 2.57 -7.59
N GLY A 20 -3.59 1.80 -6.52
CA GLY A 20 -2.83 0.54 -6.56
C GLY A 20 -3.42 -0.46 -7.54
N HIS A 21 -2.71 -1.56 -7.79
CA HIS A 21 -3.19 -2.56 -8.73
C HIS A 21 -4.44 -3.28 -8.20
N GLN A 22 -5.45 -3.49 -9.05
CA GLN A 22 -6.80 -3.92 -8.64
C GLN A 22 -6.81 -5.24 -7.86
N ASP A 23 -5.98 -6.21 -8.24
CA ASP A 23 -5.84 -7.50 -7.53
C ASP A 23 -5.49 -7.30 -6.04
N TYR A 24 -4.58 -6.37 -5.78
CA TYR A 24 -4.11 -6.05 -4.45
C TYR A 24 -5.14 -5.21 -3.69
N LEU A 25 -5.83 -4.27 -4.37
CA LEU A 25 -6.95 -3.54 -3.78
C LEU A 25 -8.03 -4.51 -3.30
N ASP A 26 -8.43 -5.46 -4.15
CA ASP A 26 -9.44 -6.47 -3.83
C ASP A 26 -8.99 -7.37 -2.67
N PHE A 27 -7.72 -7.80 -2.68
CA PHE A 27 -7.13 -8.55 -1.57
C PHE A 27 -7.25 -7.77 -0.26
N LYS A 28 -6.81 -6.51 -0.22
CA LYS A 28 -6.82 -5.69 1.00
C LYS A 28 -8.24 -5.36 1.46
N ASN A 29 -9.15 -5.02 0.54
CA ASN A 29 -10.56 -4.80 0.84
C ASN A 29 -11.19 -6.06 1.46
N SER A 30 -10.81 -7.26 0.99
CA SER A 30 -11.27 -8.52 1.60
C SER A 30 -10.76 -8.77 3.03
N ARG A 31 -9.77 -7.99 3.50
CA ARG A 31 -9.23 -8.06 4.87
C ARG A 31 -9.96 -7.15 5.84
N VAL A 32 -10.62 -6.09 5.37
CA VAL A 32 -11.44 -5.22 6.22
C VAL A 32 -12.54 -6.04 6.88
N GLY A 33 -12.75 -5.83 8.18
CA GLY A 33 -13.64 -6.62 9.03
C GLY A 33 -13.04 -7.93 9.57
N LYS A 34 -11.83 -8.33 9.15
CA LYS A 34 -11.11 -9.48 9.72
C LYS A 34 -10.19 -9.04 10.85
N LYS A 35 -9.82 -9.97 11.73
CA LYS A 35 -8.85 -9.71 12.79
C LYS A 35 -7.44 -9.55 12.23
N GLU A 36 -6.74 -8.53 12.71
CA GLU A 36 -5.28 -8.46 12.65
C GLU A 36 -4.72 -9.43 13.68
N THR A 37 -3.96 -10.42 13.22
CA THR A 37 -3.42 -11.49 14.07
C THR A 37 -1.97 -11.25 14.44
N ARG A 38 -1.33 -10.24 13.85
CA ARG A 38 0.03 -9.84 14.20
C ARG A 38 -0.01 -8.95 15.45
N THR A 39 0.90 -9.20 16.38
CA THR A 39 0.97 -8.48 17.66
C THR A 39 2.25 -7.65 17.81
N GLU A 40 3.27 -7.91 17.00
CA GLU A 40 4.55 -7.21 17.04
C GLU A 40 5.24 -7.20 15.66
N PRO A 41 6.12 -6.22 15.39
CA PRO A 41 6.94 -6.18 14.18
C PRO A 41 7.75 -7.46 13.97
N PHE A 42 7.88 -7.88 12.71
CA PHE A 42 8.65 -9.05 12.33
C PHE A 42 9.21 -8.92 10.91
N LYS A 43 10.21 -9.76 10.61
CA LYS A 43 10.75 -9.91 9.26
C LYS A 43 10.42 -11.29 8.69
N TRP A 44 10.15 -11.38 7.39
CA TRP A 44 10.13 -12.65 6.67
C TRP A 44 11.52 -13.25 6.59
N ASP A 45 11.61 -14.58 6.62
CA ASP A 45 12.89 -15.29 6.52
C ASP A 45 13.65 -14.97 5.23
N ASN A 46 12.92 -14.73 4.14
CA ASN A 46 13.47 -14.39 2.82
C ASN A 46 13.54 -12.88 2.56
N SER A 47 13.50 -12.04 3.60
CA SER A 47 13.51 -10.59 3.42
C SER A 47 14.74 -10.11 2.66
N GLY A 48 14.54 -9.28 1.63
CA GLY A 48 15.63 -8.81 0.77
C GLY A 48 16.10 -9.81 -0.28
N GLU A 49 15.57 -11.04 -0.28
CA GLU A 49 15.87 -12.05 -1.28
C GLU A 49 14.99 -11.89 -2.51
N LEU A 50 15.52 -12.33 -3.65
CA LEU A 50 14.80 -12.41 -4.92
C LEU A 50 13.77 -13.55 -4.85
N VAL A 51 12.49 -13.20 -4.99
CA VAL A 51 11.37 -14.15 -4.83
C VAL A 51 10.62 -14.46 -6.12
N ARG A 52 10.79 -13.66 -7.17
CA ARG A 52 10.26 -13.94 -8.50
C ARG A 52 11.12 -13.33 -9.59
N ALA A 53 11.47 -14.17 -10.56
CA ALA A 53 12.29 -13.80 -11.70
C ALA A 53 13.54 -13.05 -11.23
N ASP A 54 13.95 -12.01 -11.93
CA ASP A 54 15.08 -11.13 -11.64
C ASP A 54 14.64 -9.71 -11.22
N PHE A 55 13.35 -9.53 -10.91
CA PHE A 55 12.77 -8.20 -10.68
C PHE A 55 11.94 -8.05 -9.40
N LEU A 56 11.71 -9.10 -8.60
CA LEU A 56 10.89 -9.00 -7.38
C LEU A 56 11.66 -9.45 -6.15
N ILE A 57 11.84 -8.54 -5.20
CA ILE A 57 12.45 -8.80 -3.90
C ILE A 57 11.38 -8.88 -2.81
N SER A 58 11.52 -9.82 -1.88
CA SER A 58 10.68 -9.90 -0.68
C SER A 58 10.87 -8.68 0.20
N GLY A 59 9.77 -8.10 0.68
CA GLY A 59 9.83 -6.97 1.61
C GLY A 59 10.30 -7.40 3.00
N GLN A 60 10.06 -6.56 4.00
CA GLN A 60 10.42 -6.90 5.37
C GLN A 60 9.34 -7.70 6.08
N GLY A 61 8.08 -7.28 6.05
CA GLY A 61 7.05 -7.78 6.96
C GLY A 61 6.34 -6.64 7.65
N LEU A 62 5.84 -6.88 8.86
CA LEU A 62 5.32 -5.82 9.73
C LEU A 62 6.50 -5.03 10.30
N THR A 63 6.68 -3.80 9.87
CA THR A 63 7.83 -2.97 10.23
C THR A 63 7.60 -2.18 11.50
N GLU A 64 6.36 -1.72 11.72
CA GLU A 64 6.02 -0.83 12.82
C GLU A 64 4.53 -0.96 13.18
N ILE A 65 4.21 -0.68 14.44
CA ILE A 65 2.84 -0.46 14.90
C ILE A 65 2.81 0.91 15.57
N THR A 66 2.08 1.86 15.00
CA THR A 66 1.89 3.20 15.56
C THR A 66 0.45 3.40 16.02
N LYS A 67 0.11 4.61 16.49
CA LYS A 67 -1.26 5.01 16.78
C LYS A 67 -1.60 6.30 16.05
N ASP A 68 -2.81 6.38 15.52
CA ASP A 68 -3.36 7.65 15.01
C ASP A 68 -3.92 8.52 16.14
N ASP A 69 -4.39 9.71 15.78
CA ASP A 69 -4.93 10.70 16.70
C ASP A 69 -6.27 10.25 17.33
N GLU A 70 -6.96 9.30 16.70
CA GLU A 70 -8.18 8.67 17.23
C GLU A 70 -7.89 7.48 18.15
N GLY A 71 -6.63 7.09 18.29
CA GLY A 71 -6.18 5.99 19.13
C GLY A 71 -6.27 4.61 18.47
N HIS A 72 -6.57 4.52 17.18
CA HIS A 72 -6.47 3.26 16.44
C HIS A 72 -5.00 2.84 16.28
N LEU A 73 -4.78 1.53 16.17
CA LEU A 73 -3.45 0.99 15.88
C LEU A 73 -3.21 1.01 14.37
N ILE A 74 -2.06 1.51 13.94
CA ILE A 74 -1.66 1.52 12.53
C ILE A 74 -0.51 0.54 12.33
N TYR A 75 -0.78 -0.53 11.58
CA TYR A 75 0.17 -1.60 11.32
C TYR A 75 0.84 -1.37 9.97
N HIS A 76 2.11 -1.00 9.95
CA HIS A 76 2.86 -0.69 8.73
C HIS A 76 3.59 -1.91 8.18
N TYR A 77 3.41 -2.19 6.90
CA TYR A 77 3.95 -3.36 6.22
C TYR A 77 4.82 -2.95 5.04
N SER A 78 6.00 -3.56 4.94
CA SER A 78 6.80 -3.60 3.72
C SER A 78 6.62 -4.97 3.07
N VAL A 79 5.96 -5.03 1.91
CA VAL A 79 5.50 -6.28 1.29
C VAL A 79 6.48 -6.87 0.28
N GLN A 80 6.99 -6.04 -0.61
CA GLN A 80 7.88 -6.44 -1.69
C GLN A 80 8.45 -5.19 -2.35
N GLU A 81 9.44 -5.39 -3.22
CA GLU A 81 10.01 -4.35 -4.07
C GLU A 81 10.15 -4.87 -5.49
N VAL A 82 9.62 -4.10 -6.44
CA VAL A 82 9.80 -4.36 -7.87
C VAL A 82 11.01 -3.56 -8.34
N LEU A 83 12.00 -4.26 -8.89
CA LEU A 83 13.26 -3.69 -9.35
C LEU A 83 13.13 -3.09 -10.77
N PRO A 84 14.03 -2.16 -11.14
CA PRO A 84 14.06 -1.54 -12.48
C PRO A 84 14.29 -2.52 -13.65
N THR A 85 14.66 -3.76 -13.38
CA THR A 85 14.75 -4.83 -14.39
C THR A 85 13.37 -5.27 -14.91
N ASN A 86 12.27 -4.90 -14.23
CA ASN A 86 10.93 -5.15 -14.74
C ASN A 86 10.64 -4.27 -15.96
N PRO A 87 10.08 -4.82 -17.07
CA PRO A 87 9.75 -4.04 -18.26
C PRO A 87 8.62 -3.02 -18.07
N ARG A 88 7.88 -3.09 -16.95
CA ARG A 88 6.82 -2.15 -16.60
C ARG A 88 7.32 -1.18 -15.55
N GLU A 89 7.89 -0.07 -16.04
CA GLU A 89 8.49 0.96 -15.20
C GLU A 89 7.51 1.53 -14.17
N GLU A 90 6.21 1.57 -14.49
CA GLU A 90 5.18 2.07 -13.58
C GLU A 90 4.99 1.18 -12.33
N TRP A 91 5.49 -0.05 -12.34
CA TRP A 91 5.44 -0.96 -11.18
C TRP A 91 6.68 -0.86 -10.30
N VAL A 92 7.76 -0.23 -10.78
CA VAL A 92 9.04 -0.18 -10.06
C VAL A 92 8.89 0.57 -8.75
N GLY A 93 9.43 0.00 -7.67
CA GLY A 93 9.41 0.58 -6.33
C GLY A 93 8.87 -0.37 -5.27
N LYS A 94 8.72 0.16 -4.05
CA LYS A 94 8.36 -0.60 -2.86
C LYS A 94 6.86 -0.65 -2.65
N CYS A 95 6.34 -1.83 -2.33
CA CYS A 95 4.98 -1.98 -1.85
C CYS A 95 4.96 -1.76 -0.35
N LEU A 96 4.53 -0.57 0.07
CA LEU A 96 4.39 -0.19 1.47
C LEU A 96 2.92 0.09 1.78
N THR A 97 2.37 -0.55 2.80
CA THR A 97 0.93 -0.47 3.12
C THR A 97 0.72 -0.45 4.61
N TYR A 98 -0.39 0.11 5.07
CA TYR A 98 -0.79 0.01 6.46
C TYR A 98 -2.20 -0.57 6.62
N ASN A 99 -2.48 -1.16 7.78
CA ASN A 99 -3.84 -1.45 8.26
C ASN A 99 -4.18 -0.51 9.41
N VAL A 100 -5.39 0.01 9.44
CA VAL A 100 -5.99 0.70 10.59
C VAL A 100 -6.79 -0.34 11.38
N VAL A 101 -6.49 -0.48 12.67
CA VAL A 101 -7.00 -1.56 13.51
C VAL A 101 -7.62 -0.98 14.77
N ASN A 102 -8.86 -1.39 15.05
CA ASN A 102 -9.52 -1.07 16.31
C ASN A 102 -8.78 -1.77 17.48
N PRO A 103 -8.27 -1.03 18.48
CA PRO A 103 -7.39 -1.58 19.51
C PRO A 103 -8.10 -2.53 20.49
N GLU A 104 -9.42 -2.43 20.63
CA GLU A 104 -10.19 -3.26 21.56
C GLU A 104 -10.55 -4.62 20.96
N THR A 105 -10.92 -4.62 19.69
CA THR A 105 -11.44 -5.81 18.99
C THR A 105 -10.38 -6.50 18.12
N MET A 106 -9.27 -5.80 17.84
CA MET A 106 -8.23 -6.17 16.89
C MET A 106 -8.75 -6.35 15.46
N VAL A 107 -9.88 -5.74 15.12
CA VAL A 107 -10.47 -5.81 13.77
C VAL A 107 -9.86 -4.73 12.89
N ILE A 108 -9.47 -5.11 11.68
CA ILE A 108 -9.04 -4.18 10.62
C ILE A 108 -10.26 -3.40 10.17
N ILE A 109 -10.26 -2.09 10.39
CA ILE A 109 -11.38 -1.20 10.03
C ILE A 109 -11.12 -0.45 8.73
N ASP A 110 -9.85 -0.22 8.38
CA ASP A 110 -9.44 0.41 7.14
C ASP A 110 -8.00 0.02 6.77
N TRP A 111 -7.51 0.45 5.61
CA TRP A 111 -6.14 0.24 5.16
C TRP A 111 -5.71 1.30 4.13
N GLY A 112 -4.41 1.44 3.90
CA GLY A 112 -3.90 2.35 2.86
C GLY A 112 -2.46 2.05 2.43
N PHE A 113 -1.87 2.99 1.71
CA PHE A 113 -0.48 2.94 1.25
C PHE A 113 0.39 3.92 2.03
N ASP A 114 1.56 3.46 2.47
CA ASP A 114 2.51 4.30 3.17
C ASP A 114 3.26 5.24 2.22
N LYS A 115 3.61 6.42 2.73
CA LYS A 115 4.43 7.39 2.01
C LYS A 115 5.78 6.78 1.62
N GLY A 116 6.24 7.08 0.40
CA GLY A 116 7.49 6.55 -0.14
C GLY A 116 7.37 5.16 -0.78
N GLY A 117 6.19 4.54 -0.72
CA GLY A 117 5.85 3.37 -1.53
C GLY A 117 5.35 3.76 -2.93
N ASN A 118 5.35 2.78 -3.83
CA ASN A 118 4.64 2.82 -5.10
C ASN A 118 3.42 1.87 -5.02
N PRO A 119 2.17 2.37 -4.95
CA PRO A 119 0.97 1.54 -4.90
C PRO A 119 0.85 0.52 -6.06
N LEU A 120 1.39 0.83 -7.24
CA LEU A 120 1.36 -0.07 -8.40
C LEU A 120 2.33 -1.26 -8.28
N SER A 121 3.32 -1.16 -7.38
CA SER A 121 4.21 -2.29 -7.05
C SER A 121 3.54 -3.34 -6.15
N CYS A 122 2.41 -2.99 -5.52
CA CYS A 122 1.64 -3.90 -4.68
C CYS A 122 0.73 -4.79 -5.53
N ARG A 123 1.01 -6.10 -5.54
CA ARG A 123 0.36 -7.12 -6.39
C ARG A 123 0.36 -8.48 -5.69
N THR A 124 -0.64 -9.31 -5.94
CA THR A 124 -0.77 -10.64 -5.33
C THR A 124 -0.11 -11.75 -6.16
N TRP A 125 1.06 -11.44 -6.76
CA TRP A 125 1.76 -12.22 -7.79
C TRP A 125 1.42 -13.73 -7.80
N PRO A 126 0.74 -14.24 -8.85
CA PRO A 126 0.26 -15.63 -8.91
C PRO A 126 1.38 -16.62 -9.13
#